data_AF-A0A9D8SPH5-F1
#
_entry.id   AF-A0A9D8SPH5-F1
#
_cell.length_a   1.000
_cell.length_b   1.000
_cell.length_c   1.000
_cell.angle_alpha   90.00
_cell.angle_beta   90.00
_cell.angle_gamma   90.00
#
_symmetry.space_group_name_H-M   'P 1'
#
loop_
_entity.id
_entity.type
_entity.pdbx_description
1 polymer ?
#
loop_
_entity_poly.entity_id
_entity_poly.type
_entity_poly.pdbx_seq_one_letter_code
_entity_poly.pdbx_strand_id
1 'polypeptide(L)'
;VYLSNGEKLEVETTCASWFRYRNDPETQRKVICKLIRDASPHLKDQTDQMLLHQVPQPISDKRLIAKIYYNRGVDLLGINDFAGALEANAIAYCLDPQSKTTFGNLLATMNNWAIVLCNQKQFEQAAALLQTGLAHEPSYPPFQNNHTHVYHYWVEHLYRQGDIREALAIAETAGKEQPSQKRHFTLLQKQIRGAKAAADGEILATQETGTSIH
;
A
#
# COMPACT_ATOMS: atom_id res chain seq x y z
N VAL A 1 30.79 -2.90 3.33
CA VAL A 1 30.72 -2.05 2.12
C VAL A 1 32.12 -1.49 1.88
N TYR A 2 32.49 -1.16 0.64
CA TYR A 2 33.74 -0.44 0.36
C TYR A 2 33.37 0.94 -0.17
N LEU A 3 34.09 1.96 0.27
CA LEU A 3 34.00 3.32 -0.24
C LEU A 3 34.71 3.42 -1.59
N SER A 4 34.41 4.48 -2.34
CA SER A 4 35.05 4.80 -3.63
C SER A 4 36.58 4.96 -3.52
N ASN A 5 37.10 5.23 -2.33
CA ASN A 5 38.53 5.32 -2.01
C ASN A 5 39.18 3.96 -1.64
N GLY A 6 38.44 2.85 -1.70
CA GLY A 6 38.94 1.51 -1.37
C GLY A 6 38.93 1.18 0.12
N GLU A 7 38.56 2.11 1.00
CA GLU A 7 38.41 1.84 2.43
C GLU A 7 37.15 0.99 2.70
N LYS A 8 37.27 0.05 3.63
CA LYS A 8 36.14 -0.79 4.05
C LYS A 8 35.25 0.01 5.02
N LEU A 9 34.12 0.50 4.53
CA LEU A 9 33.06 1.03 5.38
C LEU A 9 32.09 -0.09 5.76
N GLU A 10 32.00 -0.42 7.03
CA GLU A 10 30.91 -1.28 7.51
C GLU A 10 29.61 -0.46 7.58
N VAL A 11 28.81 -0.56 6.53
CA VAL A 11 27.44 -0.05 6.51
C VAL A 11 26.55 -1.15 7.08
N GLU A 12 26.07 -0.94 8.30
CA GLU A 12 25.28 -1.91 9.05
C GLU A 12 23.79 -1.55 8.99
N THR A 13 22.97 -2.42 8.39
CA THR A 13 21.51 -2.26 8.37
C THR A 13 20.90 -2.81 9.65
N THR A 14 20.52 -1.90 10.54
CA THR A 14 19.47 -1.95 11.58
C THR A 14 18.98 -3.33 12.04
N CYS A 15 19.62 -3.86 13.08
CA CYS A 15 18.95 -4.60 14.14
C CYS A 15 19.24 -3.87 15.46
N ALA A 16 18.22 -3.62 16.30
CA ALA A 16 18.35 -2.88 17.56
C ALA A 16 19.41 -3.48 18.52
N SER A 17 19.67 -4.78 18.38
CA SER A 17 20.65 -5.53 19.17
C SER A 17 22.06 -5.54 18.56
N TRP A 18 22.22 -5.07 17.32
CA TRP A 18 23.41 -5.32 16.50
C TRP A 18 24.68 -4.68 17.07
N PHE A 19 24.55 -3.47 17.63
CA PHE A 19 25.65 -2.77 18.28
C PHE A 19 26.25 -3.51 19.49
N ARG A 20 25.52 -4.50 20.05
CA ARG A 20 26.05 -5.33 21.14
C ARG A 20 27.11 -6.33 20.68
N TYR A 21 27.23 -6.58 19.38
CA TYR A 21 28.11 -7.61 18.81
C TYR A 21 29.26 -7.03 17.97
N ARG A 22 29.49 -5.71 18.03
CA ARG A 22 30.50 -5.00 17.22
C ARG A 22 31.92 -5.60 17.31
N ASN A 23 32.25 -6.21 18.46
CA ASN A 23 33.57 -6.80 18.71
C ASN A 23 33.55 -8.34 18.66
N ASP A 24 32.47 -8.96 18.16
CA ASP A 24 32.30 -10.42 18.09
C ASP A 24 31.84 -10.85 16.68
N PRO A 25 32.79 -10.97 15.73
CA PRO A 25 32.50 -11.31 14.34
C PRO A 25 31.86 -12.70 14.17
N GLU A 26 32.14 -13.65 15.05
CA GLU A 26 31.53 -14.97 15.00
C GLU A 26 30.04 -14.91 15.36
N THR A 27 29.70 -14.16 16.40
CA THR A 27 28.30 -13.96 16.79
C THR A 27 27.54 -13.17 15.75
N GLN A 28 28.14 -12.12 15.17
CA GLN A 28 27.55 -11.41 14.03
C GLN A 28 27.22 -12.37 12.87
N ARG A 29 28.17 -13.23 12.48
CA ARG A 29 27.97 -14.22 11.41
C ARG A 29 26.83 -15.19 11.75
N LYS A 30 26.77 -15.71 12.97
CA LYS A 30 25.69 -16.61 13.42
C LYS A 30 24.32 -15.93 13.38
N VAL A 31 24.24 -14.66 13.80
CA VAL A 31 22.99 -13.88 13.80
C VAL A 31 22.54 -13.57 12.36
N ILE A 32 23.45 -13.19 11.45
CA ILE A 32 23.15 -12.98 10.03
C ILE A 32 22.68 -14.27 9.38
N CYS A 33 23.42 -15.38 9.56
CA CYS A 33 23.03 -16.67 9.01
C CYS A 33 21.64 -17.11 9.49
N LYS A 34 21.32 -16.86 10.76
CA LYS A 34 19.99 -17.13 11.33
C LYS A 34 18.92 -16.23 10.69
N LEU A 35 19.13 -14.92 10.63
CA LEU A 35 18.20 -13.96 10.02
C LEU A 35 17.91 -14.29 8.55
N ILE A 36 18.94 -14.63 7.76
CA ILE A 36 18.78 -15.03 6.37
C ILE A 36 17.97 -16.33 6.26
N ARG A 37 18.25 -17.31 7.12
CA ARG A 37 17.53 -18.59 7.14
C ARG A 37 16.06 -18.43 7.53
N ASP A 38 15.78 -17.56 8.49
CA ASP A 38 14.43 -17.25 8.97
C ASP A 38 13.63 -16.44 7.91
N ALA A 39 14.29 -15.52 7.21
CA ALA A 39 13.69 -14.72 6.15
C ALA A 39 13.50 -15.48 4.82
N SER A 40 14.12 -16.65 4.64
CA SER A 40 14.04 -17.44 3.41
C SER A 40 14.10 -18.95 3.67
N PRO A 41 13.02 -19.54 4.22
CA PRO A 41 12.98 -20.94 4.64
C PRO A 41 13.10 -21.96 3.49
N HIS A 42 13.00 -21.52 2.23
CA HIS A 42 13.11 -22.35 1.02
C HIS A 42 14.54 -22.50 0.47
N LEU A 43 15.52 -21.75 1.00
CA LEU A 43 16.91 -21.77 0.50
C LEU A 43 17.85 -22.69 1.30
N LYS A 44 17.31 -23.64 2.08
CA LYS A 44 18.04 -24.42 3.10
C LYS A 44 19.29 -25.17 2.58
N ASP A 45 19.35 -25.53 1.30
CA ASP A 45 20.47 -26.30 0.72
C ASP A 45 21.38 -25.52 -0.25
N GLN A 46 21.04 -24.28 -0.60
CA GLN A 46 21.82 -23.48 -1.58
C GLN A 46 22.47 -22.22 -0.99
N THR A 47 22.19 -21.89 0.27
CA THR A 47 22.59 -20.61 0.89
C THR A 47 24.09 -20.50 1.17
N ASP A 48 24.76 -21.59 1.55
CA ASP A 48 26.16 -21.51 1.94
C ASP A 48 27.10 -21.25 0.75
N GLN A 49 26.84 -21.81 -0.44
CA GLN A 49 27.66 -21.55 -1.63
C GLN A 49 27.25 -20.26 -2.39
N MET A 50 25.96 -19.89 -2.43
CA MET A 50 25.54 -18.65 -3.11
C MET A 50 25.97 -17.38 -2.36
N LEU A 51 25.99 -17.40 -1.02
CA LEU A 51 26.42 -16.25 -0.21
C LEU A 51 27.94 -16.05 -0.20
N LEU A 52 28.73 -17.09 -0.52
CA LEU A 52 30.19 -17.03 -0.58
C LEU A 52 30.73 -16.49 -1.92
N HIS A 53 29.94 -16.53 -3.00
CA HIS A 53 30.41 -16.19 -4.36
C HIS A 53 29.89 -14.87 -4.93
N GLN A 54 28.96 -14.19 -4.25
CA GLN A 54 28.64 -12.81 -4.61
C GLN A 54 29.65 -11.89 -3.94
N VAL A 55 30.64 -11.43 -4.71
CA VAL A 55 31.51 -10.33 -4.27
C VAL A 55 30.59 -9.17 -3.86
N PRO A 56 30.58 -8.78 -2.57
CA PRO A 56 29.75 -7.69 -2.11
C PRO A 56 30.09 -6.45 -2.93
N GLN A 57 29.15 -6.01 -3.75
CA GLN A 57 29.38 -4.83 -4.57
C GLN A 57 29.51 -3.62 -3.63
N PRO A 58 30.54 -2.77 -3.80
CA PRO A 58 30.63 -1.50 -3.09
C PRO A 58 29.32 -0.71 -3.24
N ILE A 59 28.76 -0.23 -2.13
CA ILE A 59 27.64 0.72 -2.18
C ILE A 59 28.24 2.07 -2.55
N SER A 60 27.64 2.79 -3.50
CA SER A 60 28.03 4.18 -3.72
C SER A 60 27.48 5.07 -2.60
N ASP A 61 28.08 6.24 -2.40
CA ASP A 61 27.61 7.23 -1.42
C ASP A 61 26.12 7.57 -1.64
N LYS A 62 25.72 7.70 -2.91
CA LYS A 62 24.32 7.93 -3.29
C LYS A 62 23.39 6.82 -2.79
N ARG A 63 23.79 5.55 -2.98
CA ARG A 63 23.04 4.39 -2.52
C ARG A 63 23.07 4.25 -0.99
N LEU A 64 24.15 4.67 -0.33
CA LEU A 64 24.19 4.75 1.13
C LEU A 64 23.16 5.75 1.66
N ILE A 65 23.10 6.95 1.09
CA ILE A 65 22.11 7.96 1.45
C ILE A 65 20.69 7.44 1.17
N ALA A 66 20.47 6.74 0.06
CA ALA A 66 19.19 6.09 -0.24
C ALA A 66 18.76 5.13 0.89
N LYS A 67 19.69 4.38 1.49
CA LYS A 67 19.38 3.48 2.62
C LYS A 67 19.00 4.23 3.89
N ILE A 68 19.58 5.40 4.15
CA ILE A 68 19.19 6.24 5.28
C ILE A 68 17.73 6.69 5.12
N TYR A 69 17.36 7.23 3.96
CA TYR A 69 15.99 7.65 3.67
C TYR A 69 15.00 6.48 3.67
N TYR A 70 15.40 5.32 3.14
CA TYR A 70 14.61 4.10 3.20
C TYR A 70 14.29 3.69 4.64
N ASN A 71 15.29 3.63 5.52
CA ASN A 71 15.09 3.28 6.93
C ASN A 71 14.20 4.32 7.62
N ARG A 72 14.42 5.62 7.32
CA ARG A 72 13.57 6.69 7.83
C ARG A 72 12.11 6.51 7.40
N GLY A 73 11.86 6.15 6.14
CA GLY A 73 10.52 5.85 5.65
C GLY A 73 9.86 4.69 6.39
N VAL A 74 10.62 3.63 6.71
CA VAL A 74 10.14 2.50 7.52
C VAL A 74 9.79 2.94 8.94
N ASP A 75 10.63 3.75 9.59
CA ASP A 75 10.36 4.24 10.95
C ASP A 75 9.10 5.13 10.99
N LEU A 76 8.93 6.00 9.99
CA LEU A 76 7.78 6.90 9.88
C LEU A 76 6.48 6.12 9.62
N LEU A 77 6.52 5.07 8.79
CA LEU A 77 5.40 4.14 8.66
C LEU A 77 5.04 3.48 9.99
N GLY A 78 6.02 3.10 10.80
CA GLY A 78 5.81 2.48 12.11
C GLY A 78 5.02 3.36 13.09
N ILE A 79 5.04 4.69 12.90
CA ILE A 79 4.28 5.65 13.69
C ILE A 79 3.09 6.27 12.93
N ASN A 80 2.72 5.71 11.77
CA ASN A 80 1.65 6.19 10.89
C ASN A 80 1.83 7.62 10.37
N ASP A 81 3.06 8.14 10.32
CA ASP A 81 3.35 9.39 9.59
C ASP A 81 3.49 9.07 8.09
N PHE A 82 2.35 8.91 7.43
CA PHE A 82 2.31 8.50 6.02
C PHE A 82 2.89 9.54 5.07
N ALA A 83 2.70 10.84 5.37
CA ALA A 83 3.22 11.91 4.53
C ALA A 83 4.75 11.94 4.60
N GLY A 84 5.32 11.93 5.80
CA GLY A 84 6.76 11.86 5.99
C GLY A 84 7.37 10.57 5.44
N ALA A 85 6.69 9.44 5.62
CA ALA A 85 7.11 8.16 5.05
C ALA A 85 7.14 8.19 3.52
N LEU A 86 6.12 8.79 2.89
CA LEU A 86 6.03 8.88 1.44
C LEU A 86 7.18 9.74 0.89
N GLU A 87 7.43 10.90 1.51
CA GLU A 87 8.54 11.77 1.14
C GLU A 87 9.89 11.05 1.27
N ALA A 88 10.16 10.42 2.41
CA ALA A 88 11.40 9.70 2.65
C ALA A 88 11.60 8.55 1.63
N ASN A 89 10.56 7.75 1.38
CA ASN A 89 10.63 6.66 0.40
C ASN A 89 10.78 7.16 -1.04
N ALA A 90 10.18 8.30 -1.39
CA ALA A 90 10.35 8.93 -2.70
C ALA A 90 11.79 9.39 -2.91
N ILE A 91 12.39 10.06 -1.91
CA ILE A 91 13.80 10.45 -1.94
C ILE A 91 14.70 9.22 -2.08
N ALA A 92 14.45 8.16 -1.30
CA ALA A 92 15.19 6.90 -1.39
C ALA A 92 15.14 6.30 -2.81
N TYR A 93 13.95 6.28 -3.43
CA TYR A 93 13.76 5.80 -4.80
C TYR A 93 14.47 6.67 -5.84
N CYS A 94 14.40 8.00 -5.73
CA CYS A 94 15.14 8.93 -6.61
C CYS A 94 16.66 8.72 -6.50
N LEU A 95 17.15 8.39 -5.30
CA LEU A 95 18.56 8.16 -5.07
C LEU A 95 19.05 6.82 -5.62
N ASP A 96 18.24 5.76 -5.52
CA ASP A 96 18.56 4.42 -6.05
C ASP A 96 17.37 3.78 -6.81
N PRO A 97 17.07 4.23 -8.05
CA PRO A 97 15.90 3.76 -8.80
C PRO A 97 15.93 2.27 -9.16
N GLN A 98 17.11 1.64 -9.10
CA GLN A 98 17.28 0.21 -9.35
C GLN A 98 16.88 -0.65 -8.14
N SER A 99 16.70 -0.05 -6.96
CA SER A 99 16.33 -0.77 -5.76
C SER A 99 14.84 -1.09 -5.74
N LYS A 100 14.51 -2.33 -6.12
CA LYS A 100 13.14 -2.89 -6.01
C LYS A 100 12.55 -2.73 -4.61
N THR A 101 13.38 -2.78 -3.57
CA THR A 101 12.95 -2.60 -2.17
C THR A 101 12.48 -1.18 -1.89
N THR A 102 13.21 -0.16 -2.36
CA THR A 102 12.78 1.25 -2.17
C THR A 102 11.48 1.54 -2.91
N PHE A 103 11.37 1.05 -4.15
CA PHE A 103 10.14 1.20 -4.93
C PHE A 103 8.97 0.45 -4.27
N GLY A 104 9.18 -0.79 -3.82
CA GLY A 104 8.17 -1.56 -3.10
C GLY A 104 7.66 -0.86 -1.83
N ASN A 105 8.55 -0.24 -1.05
CA ASN A 105 8.15 0.52 0.14
C ASN A 105 7.41 1.81 -0.20
N LEU A 106 7.77 2.48 -1.30
CA LEU A 106 7.02 3.63 -1.79
C LEU A 106 5.56 3.23 -2.11
N LEU A 107 5.37 2.16 -2.90
CA LEU A 107 4.05 1.66 -3.25
C LEU A 107 3.25 1.20 -2.01
N ALA A 108 3.89 0.47 -1.10
CA ALA A 108 3.26 0.02 0.14
C ALA A 108 2.84 1.21 1.03
N THR A 109 3.64 2.27 1.08
CA THR A 109 3.31 3.49 1.83
C THR A 109 2.04 4.14 1.28
N MET A 110 1.97 4.34 -0.04
CA MET A 110 0.79 4.91 -0.70
C MET A 110 -0.45 4.05 -0.45
N ASN A 111 -0.30 2.72 -0.55
CA ASN A 111 -1.40 1.78 -0.35
C ASN A 111 -1.95 1.85 1.08
N ASN A 112 -1.06 1.80 2.07
CA ASN A 112 -1.44 1.82 3.48
C ASN A 112 -2.08 3.17 3.86
N TRP A 113 -1.56 4.26 3.33
CA TRP A 113 -2.14 5.58 3.55
C TRP A 113 -3.55 5.68 2.94
N ALA A 114 -3.75 5.19 1.71
CA ALA A 114 -5.08 5.17 1.09
C ALA A 114 -6.11 4.38 1.90
N ILE A 115 -5.73 3.25 2.50
CA ILE A 115 -6.60 2.49 3.39
C ILE A 115 -7.01 3.34 4.61
N VAL A 116 -6.06 4.05 5.23
CA VAL A 116 -6.34 4.91 6.37
C VAL A 116 -7.25 6.07 5.99
N LEU A 117 -7.01 6.74 4.86
CA LEU A 117 -7.87 7.80 4.32
C LEU A 117 -9.30 7.28 4.08
N CYS A 118 -9.43 6.09 3.50
CA CYS A 118 -10.73 5.46 3.27
C CYS A 118 -11.48 5.20 4.59
N ASN A 119 -10.79 4.69 5.61
CA ASN A 119 -11.38 4.46 6.94
C ASN A 119 -11.82 5.77 7.62
N GLN A 120 -11.13 6.87 7.32
CA GLN A 120 -11.49 8.22 7.76
C GLN A 120 -12.57 8.87 6.88
N LYS A 121 -13.16 8.12 5.93
CA LYS A 121 -14.15 8.60 4.96
C LYS A 121 -13.65 9.68 4.01
N GLN A 122 -12.33 9.85 3.89
CA GLN A 122 -11.69 10.74 2.93
C GLN A 122 -11.52 10.00 1.58
N PHE A 123 -12.66 9.59 1.00
CA PHE A 123 -12.68 8.67 -0.14
C PHE A 123 -12.00 9.23 -1.39
N GLU A 124 -12.20 10.50 -1.69
CA GLU A 124 -11.59 11.15 -2.86
C GLU A 124 -10.07 11.16 -2.76
N GLN A 125 -9.52 11.54 -1.60
CA GLN A 125 -8.07 11.53 -1.36
C GLN A 125 -7.50 10.10 -1.44
N ALA A 126 -8.22 9.11 -0.88
CA ALA A 126 -7.82 7.71 -0.96
C ALA A 126 -7.78 7.21 -2.42
N ALA A 127 -8.80 7.52 -3.22
CA ALA A 127 -8.87 7.14 -4.62
C ALA A 127 -7.76 7.81 -5.45
N ALA A 128 -7.56 9.12 -5.28
CA ALA A 128 -6.52 9.88 -5.98
C ALA A 128 -5.10 9.35 -5.67
N LEU A 129 -4.85 8.96 -4.42
CA LEU A 129 -3.55 8.40 -4.02
C LEU A 129 -3.31 7.03 -4.69
N LEU A 130 -4.31 6.16 -4.73
CA LEU A 130 -4.23 4.86 -5.42
C LEU A 130 -4.10 5.02 -6.93
N GLN A 131 -4.82 5.98 -7.53
CA GLN A 131 -4.72 6.29 -8.95
C GLN A 131 -3.32 6.78 -9.33
N THR A 132 -2.73 7.65 -8.50
CA THR A 132 -1.33 8.08 -8.66
C THR A 132 -0.39 6.88 -8.64
N GLY A 133 -0.61 5.95 -7.70
CA GLY A 133 0.16 4.71 -7.62
C GLY A 133 0.02 3.83 -8.87
N LEU A 134 -1.21 3.66 -9.37
CA LEU A 134 -1.50 2.88 -10.59
C LEU A 134 -0.94 3.53 -11.86
N ALA A 135 -0.77 4.85 -11.90
CA ALA A 135 -0.10 5.52 -13.01
C ALA A 135 1.39 5.15 -13.09
N HIS A 136 2.01 4.81 -11.96
CA HIS A 136 3.41 4.36 -11.89
C HIS A 136 3.57 2.85 -12.06
N GLU A 137 2.71 2.05 -11.41
CA GLU A 137 2.71 0.60 -11.51
C GLU A 137 1.28 0.08 -11.75
N PRO A 138 0.82 0.05 -13.01
CA PRO A 138 -0.54 -0.36 -13.35
C PRO A 138 -0.85 -1.80 -12.96
N SER A 139 0.18 -2.65 -12.83
CA SER A 139 0.02 -4.06 -12.52
C SER A 139 0.05 -4.38 -11.03
N TYR A 140 0.21 -3.38 -10.14
CA TYR A 140 0.30 -3.61 -8.69
C TYR A 140 -1.04 -4.06 -8.10
N PRO A 141 -1.20 -5.35 -7.74
CA PRO A 141 -2.52 -5.87 -7.35
C PRO A 141 -3.13 -5.20 -6.10
N PRO A 142 -2.36 -4.83 -5.05
CA PRO A 142 -2.91 -4.12 -3.90
C PRO A 142 -3.61 -2.82 -4.27
N PHE A 143 -3.08 -2.03 -5.21
CA PHE A 143 -3.75 -0.80 -5.62
C PHE A 143 -5.05 -1.09 -6.35
N GLN A 144 -5.07 -2.05 -7.27
CA GLN A 144 -6.30 -2.39 -8.00
C GLN A 144 -7.41 -2.81 -7.03
N ASN A 145 -7.08 -3.72 -6.11
CA ASN A 145 -8.03 -4.24 -5.11
C ASN A 145 -8.54 -3.14 -4.19
N ASN A 146 -7.62 -2.34 -3.63
CA ASN A 146 -8.01 -1.28 -2.70
C ASN A 146 -8.73 -0.15 -3.42
N HIS A 147 -8.41 0.15 -4.68
CA HIS A 147 -9.12 1.17 -5.45
C HIS A 147 -10.57 0.77 -5.71
N THR A 148 -10.83 -0.49 -6.06
CA THR A 148 -12.22 -1.02 -6.10
C THR A 148 -12.90 -0.92 -4.73
N HIS A 149 -12.20 -1.27 -3.66
CA HIS A 149 -12.74 -1.25 -2.30
C HIS A 149 -13.10 0.17 -1.83
N VAL A 150 -12.26 1.18 -2.08
CA VAL A 150 -12.53 2.59 -1.75
C VAL A 150 -13.84 3.04 -2.40
N TYR A 151 -14.04 2.76 -3.68
CA TYR A 151 -15.29 3.13 -4.35
C TYR A 151 -16.50 2.39 -3.80
N HIS A 152 -16.37 1.10 -3.48
CA HIS A 152 -17.46 0.35 -2.87
C HIS A 152 -17.91 1.00 -1.55
N TYR A 153 -16.96 1.32 -0.67
CA TYR A 153 -17.22 1.95 0.62
C TYR A 153 -17.80 3.36 0.47
N TRP A 154 -17.31 4.14 -0.49
CA TRP A 154 -17.82 5.47 -0.77
C TRP A 154 -19.30 5.40 -1.22
N VAL A 155 -19.60 4.52 -2.17
CA VAL A 155 -20.97 4.33 -2.67
C VAL A 155 -21.90 3.86 -1.56
N GLU A 156 -21.48 2.89 -0.74
CA GLU A 156 -22.24 2.40 0.40
C GLU A 156 -22.48 3.51 1.44
N HIS A 157 -21.46 4.33 1.71
CA HIS A 157 -21.57 5.45 2.64
C HIS A 157 -22.64 6.45 2.18
N LEU A 158 -22.57 6.91 0.93
CA LEU A 158 -23.55 7.82 0.33
C LEU A 158 -24.96 7.22 0.32
N TYR A 159 -25.06 5.94 -0.06
CA TYR A 159 -26.35 5.24 -0.05
C TYR A 159 -27.00 5.24 1.34
N ARG A 160 -26.22 4.97 2.39
CA ARG A 160 -26.71 5.00 3.79
C ARG A 160 -27.08 6.40 4.28
N GLN A 161 -26.52 7.46 3.71
CA GLN A 161 -26.95 8.84 3.99
C GLN A 161 -28.22 9.23 3.23
N GLY A 162 -28.69 8.40 2.29
CA GLY A 162 -29.83 8.71 1.42
C GLY A 162 -29.44 9.46 0.15
N ASP A 163 -28.15 9.68 -0.09
CA ASP A 163 -27.61 10.40 -1.25
C ASP A 163 -27.55 9.50 -2.49
N ILE A 164 -28.69 8.92 -2.88
CA ILE A 164 -28.79 7.88 -3.91
C ILE A 164 -28.24 8.35 -5.25
N ARG A 165 -28.48 9.61 -5.62
CA ARG A 165 -28.01 10.18 -6.89
C ARG A 165 -26.48 10.20 -6.93
N GLU A 166 -25.84 10.61 -5.84
CA GLU A 166 -24.40 10.70 -5.75
C GLU A 166 -23.76 9.30 -5.68
N ALA A 167 -24.35 8.39 -4.91
CA ALA A 167 -23.93 6.99 -4.86
C ALA A 167 -23.89 6.34 -6.27
N LEU A 168 -24.92 6.60 -7.09
CA LEU A 168 -24.96 6.11 -8.47
C LEU A 168 -23.89 6.78 -9.36
N ALA A 169 -23.68 8.09 -9.21
CA ALA A 169 -22.67 8.82 -9.97
C ALA A 169 -21.25 8.31 -9.67
N ILE A 170 -20.91 8.13 -8.39
CA ILE A 170 -19.62 7.57 -7.97
C ILE A 170 -19.42 6.15 -8.51
N ALA A 171 -20.45 5.30 -8.44
CA ALA A 171 -20.37 3.96 -9.02
C ALA A 171 -20.16 3.98 -10.56
N GLU A 172 -20.76 4.95 -11.26
CA GLU A 172 -20.52 5.13 -12.70
C GLU A 172 -19.09 5.57 -13.00
N THR A 173 -18.57 6.57 -12.27
CA THR A 173 -17.19 7.04 -12.39
C THR A 173 -16.21 5.88 -12.17
N ALA A 174 -16.39 5.11 -11.09
CA ALA A 174 -15.54 3.96 -10.79
C ALA A 174 -15.53 2.92 -11.93
N GLY A 175 -16.67 2.66 -12.56
CA GLY A 175 -16.77 1.76 -13.71
C GLY A 175 -16.11 2.28 -14.99
N LYS A 176 -15.95 3.60 -15.15
CA LYS A 176 -15.20 4.22 -16.26
C LYS A 176 -13.69 4.15 -15.99
N GLU A 177 -13.28 4.41 -14.75
CA GLU A 177 -11.87 4.40 -14.36
C GLU A 177 -11.27 3.01 -14.24
N GLN A 178 -12.09 1.99 -13.95
CA GLN A 178 -11.67 0.60 -13.83
C GLN A 178 -12.44 -0.29 -14.81
N PRO A 179 -12.11 -0.27 -16.12
CA PRO A 179 -12.82 -1.06 -17.13
C PRO A 179 -12.87 -2.57 -16.81
N SER A 180 -11.83 -3.12 -16.19
CA SER A 180 -11.77 -4.52 -15.74
C SER A 180 -12.84 -4.84 -14.68
N GLN A 181 -13.22 -3.84 -13.86
CA GLN A 181 -14.21 -3.97 -12.79
C GLN A 181 -15.58 -3.36 -13.15
N LYS A 182 -15.77 -2.90 -14.40
CA LYS A 182 -17.02 -2.27 -14.86
C LYS A 182 -18.26 -3.11 -14.57
N ARG A 183 -18.17 -4.44 -14.68
CA ARG A 183 -19.28 -5.35 -14.36
C ARG A 183 -19.68 -5.27 -12.89
N HIS A 184 -18.71 -5.20 -11.98
CA HIS A 184 -18.96 -5.06 -10.54
C HIS A 184 -19.75 -3.78 -10.24
N PHE A 185 -19.29 -2.64 -10.76
CA PHE A 185 -19.97 -1.36 -10.54
C PHE A 185 -21.34 -1.26 -11.21
N THR A 186 -21.53 -1.90 -12.38
CA THR A 186 -22.85 -2.01 -13.01
C THR A 186 -23.85 -2.77 -12.12
N LEU A 187 -23.41 -3.86 -11.49
CA LEU A 187 -24.25 -4.63 -10.57
C LEU A 187 -24.59 -3.81 -9.32
N LEU A 188 -23.62 -3.10 -8.75
CA LEU A 188 -23.83 -2.21 -7.61
C LEU A 188 -24.88 -1.13 -7.92
N GLN A 189 -24.80 -0.49 -9.09
CA GLN A 189 -25.82 0.47 -9.53
C GLN A 189 -27.21 -0.16 -9.64
N LYS A 190 -27.31 -1.39 -10.17
CA LYS A 190 -28.59 -2.11 -10.27
C LYS A 190 -29.18 -2.39 -8.89
N GLN A 191 -28.34 -2.79 -7.93
CA GLN A 191 -28.76 -3.04 -6.53
C GLN A 191 -29.30 -1.75 -5.89
N ILE A 192 -28.59 -0.63 -6.03
CA ILE A 192 -29.01 0.67 -5.50
C ILE A 192 -30.37 1.10 -6.08
N ARG A 193 -30.54 1.00 -7.41
CA ARG A 193 -31.80 1.35 -8.08
C ARG A 193 -32.96 0.46 -7.62
N GLY A 194 -32.72 -0.85 -7.50
CA GLY A 194 -33.73 -1.80 -7.05
C GLY A 194 -34.18 -1.56 -5.62
N ALA A 195 -33.24 -1.32 -4.70
CA ALA A 195 -33.54 -1.04 -3.30
C ALA A 195 -34.31 0.29 -3.13
N LYS A 196 -33.97 1.32 -3.93
CA LYS A 196 -34.74 2.57 -3.94
C LYS A 196 -36.19 2.35 -4.41
N ALA A 197 -36.39 1.62 -5.51
CA ALA A 197 -37.73 1.38 -6.05
C ALA A 197 -38.62 0.59 -5.07
N ALA A 198 -38.04 -0.37 -4.34
CA ALA A 198 -38.76 -1.10 -3.29
C ALA A 198 -39.20 -0.18 -2.15
N ALA A 199 -38.31 0.68 -1.66
CA ALA A 199 -38.62 1.64 -0.60
C ALA A 199 -39.69 2.66 -1.04
N ASP A 200 -39.60 3.19 -2.26
CA ASP A 200 -40.59 4.13 -2.80
C ASP A 200 -41.97 3.45 -2.97
N GLY A 201 -42.01 2.16 -3.35
CA GLY A 201 -43.25 1.39 -3.50
C GLY A 201 -43.96 1.02 -2.19
N GLU A 202 -43.20 0.72 -1.13
CA GLU A 202 -43.76 0.48 0.21
C GLU A 202 -44.42 1.75 0.80
N ILE A 203 -43.83 2.91 0.56
CA ILE A 203 -44.40 4.20 1.00
C ILE A 203 -45.76 4.44 0.34
N LEU A 204 -45.91 4.18 -0.95
CA LEU A 204 -47.19 4.35 -1.65
C LEU A 204 -48.28 3.40 -1.13
N ALA A 205 -47.95 2.13 -0.86
CA ALA A 205 -48.91 1.15 -0.33
C ALA A 205 -49.41 1.49 1.09
N THR A 206 -48.57 2.12 1.91
CA THR A 206 -48.97 2.59 3.26
C THR A 206 -49.86 3.84 3.24
N GLN A 207 -49.77 4.68 2.20
CA GLN A 207 -50.63 5.85 2.04
C GLN A 207 -52.04 5.49 1.53
N GLU A 208 -52.16 4.48 0.67
CA GLU A 208 -53.46 4.04 0.14
C GLU A 208 -54.34 3.33 1.18
N THR A 209 -53.74 2.68 2.19
CA THR A 209 -54.48 2.00 3.27
C THR A 209 -54.97 2.94 4.38
N GLY A 210 -54.46 4.18 4.45
CA GLY A 210 -54.80 5.16 5.47
C GLY A 210 -55.95 6.12 5.14
N THR A 211 -56.55 6.04 3.94
CA THR A 211 -57.50 7.07 3.44
C THR A 211 -58.97 6.63 3.48
N SER A 212 -59.35 5.62 4.27
CA SER A 212 -60.73 5.12 4.33
C SER A 212 -61.27 5.01 5.77
N ILE A 213 -61.37 6.13 6.47
CA ILE A 213 -62.32 6.33 7.58
C ILE A 213 -62.72 7.81 7.59
N HIS A 214 -63.77 8.17 6.84
CA HIS A 214 -64.71 9.26 7.18
C HIS A 214 -65.95 9.20 6.28
#